data_AF-A0A8T2SWS4-F1
#
_entry.id   AF-A0A8T2SWS4-F1
#
_cell.length_a   1.000
_cell.length_b   1.000
_cell.length_c   1.000
_cell.angle_alpha   90.00
_cell.angle_beta   90.00
_cell.angle_gamma   90.00
#
_symmetry.space_group_name_H-M   'P 1'
#
loop_
_entity.id
_entity.type
_entity.pdbx_description
1 polymer ?
#
loop_
_entity_poly.entity_id
_entity_poly.type
_entity_poly.pdbx_seq_one_letter_code
_entity_poly.pdbx_strand_id
1 'polypeptide(L)' 'MKLEEDKLIMQKWRFQNWHDGQYSTVCLTFEEPEIGVTIVKLTQTDVPEEDRFGNSTVVENT' A
#
# COMPACT_ATOMS: atom_id res chain seq x y z
N MET A 1 8.09 0.83 9.07
CA MET A 1 7.45 -0.49 9.01
C MET A 1 6.81 -0.72 10.36
N LYS A 2 5.57 -1.21 10.39
CA LYS A 2 4.85 -1.54 11.61
C LYS A 2 4.13 -2.87 11.37
N LEU A 3 4.23 -3.79 12.31
CA LEU A 3 3.59 -5.09 12.28
C LEU A 3 2.81 -5.28 13.57
N GLU A 4 1.59 -5.78 13.46
CA GLU A 4 0.83 -6.33 14.58
C GLU A 4 0.28 -7.67 14.15
N GLU A 5 0.64 -8.71 14.90
CA GLU A 5 0.21 -10.09 14.61
C GLU A 5 -1.32 -10.16 14.48
N ASP A 6 -1.77 -10.86 13.43
CA ASP A 6 -3.18 -11.05 13.05
C ASP A 6 -4.00 -9.77 12.81
N LYS A 7 -3.36 -8.59 12.70
CA LYS A 7 -4.07 -7.31 12.63
C LYS A 7 -3.55 -6.33 11.59
N LEU A 8 -2.23 -6.16 11.47
CA LEU A 8 -1.67 -5.04 10.71
C LEU A 8 -0.34 -5.40 10.05
N ILE A 9 -0.24 -5.05 8.77
CA ILE A 9 1.03 -4.94 8.05
C ILE A 9 1.12 -3.54 7.44
N MET A 10 2.10 -2.75 7.87
CA MET A 10 2.36 -1.43 7.31
C MET A 10 3.82 -1.32 6.86
N GLN A 11 4.02 -0.98 5.59
CA GLN A 11 5.33 -0.94 4.96
C GLN A 11 5.49 0.21 3.98
N LYS A 12 6.74 0.66 3.82
CA LYS A 12 7.09 1.55 2.70
C LYS A 12 7.17 0.71 1.44
N TRP A 13 6.64 1.23 0.34
CA TRP A 13 6.61 0.55 -0.95
C TRP A 13 6.88 1.53 -2.09
N ARG A 14 7.58 1.10 -3.13
CA ARG A 14 7.85 1.91 -4.34
C ARG A 14 7.93 1.03 -5.57
N PHE A 15 7.58 1.59 -6.72
CA PHE A 15 8.07 1.05 -7.98
C PHE A 15 9.53 1.44 -8.21
N GLN A 16 10.26 0.64 -8.99
CA GLN A 16 11.66 0.90 -9.31
C GLN A 16 11.85 2.15 -10.19
N ASN A 17 10.85 2.53 -11.00
CA ASN A 17 10.87 3.72 -11.86
C ASN A 17 10.45 5.01 -11.15
N TRP A 18 10.07 4.98 -9.87
CA TRP A 18 9.86 6.20 -9.09
C TRP A 18 11.19 6.89 -8.80
N HIS A 19 11.12 8.18 -8.46
CA HIS A 19 12.32 8.92 -8.09
C HIS A 19 12.99 8.31 -6.86
N ASP A 20 14.30 8.49 -6.75
CA ASP A 20 15.05 8.01 -5.59
C ASP A 20 14.58 8.68 -4.31
N GLY A 21 14.44 7.89 -3.25
CA GLY A 21 13.89 8.35 -1.98
C GLY A 21 12.36 8.49 -1.94
N GLN A 22 11.65 8.38 -3.07
CA GLN A 22 10.18 8.32 -3.07
C GLN A 22 9.67 6.93 -2.70
N TYR A 23 8.74 6.90 -1.75
CA TYR A 23 8.04 5.72 -1.29
C TYR A 23 6.62 6.13 -0.91
N SER A 24 5.68 5.27 -1.27
CA SER A 24 4.33 5.24 -0.72
C SER A 24 4.31 4.49 0.60
N THR A 25 3.24 4.65 1.36
CA THR A 25 2.93 3.82 2.52
C THR A 25 1.79 2.88 2.17
N VAL A 26 2.03 1.57 2.26
CA VAL A 26 1.02 0.53 2.08
C VAL A 26 0.64 -0.01 3.45
N CYS A 27 -0.65 0.02 3.76
CA CYS A 27 -1.25 -0.45 5.01
C CYS A 27 -2.29 -1.53 4.71
N LEU A 28 -2.10 -2.73 5.26
CA LEU A 28 -3.06 -3.82 5.23
C LEU A 28 -3.57 -4.05 6.64
N THR A 29 -4.89 -3.96 6.83
CA THR A 29 -5.55 -4.34 8.07
C THR A 29 -6.37 -5.61 7.88
N PHE A 30 -6.36 -6.47 8.89
CA PHE A 30 -7.04 -7.76 8.88
C PHE A 30 -8.11 -7.75 9.97
N GLU A 31 -9.34 -8.10 9.59
CA GLU A 31 -10.49 -8.20 10.48
C GLU A 31 -11.19 -9.55 10.24
N GLU A 32 -11.53 -10.28 11.29
CA GLU A 32 -12.34 -11.50 11.21
C GLU A 32 -13.71 -11.25 11.87
N PRO A 33 -14.69 -10.67 11.14
CA PRO A 33 -16.01 -10.40 11.71
C PRO A 33 -16.83 -11.69 11.95
N GLU A 34 -16.53 -12.74 11.19
CA GLU A 34 -17.18 -14.05 11.26
C GLU A 34 -16.11 -15.13 11.18
N ILE A 35 -16.31 -16.25 11.90
CA ILE A 35 -15.34 -17.35 11.96
C ILE A 35 -15.07 -17.87 10.55
N GLY A 36 -13.80 -17.87 10.15
CA GLY A 36 -13.34 -18.35 8.86
C GLY A 36 -13.49 -17.33 7.72
N VAL A 37 -13.84 -16.08 8.02
CA VAL A 37 -13.92 -14.99 7.04
C VAL A 37 -12.98 -13.86 7.45
N THR A 38 -11.89 -13.66 6.70
CA THR A 38 -10.98 -12.52 6.91
C THR A 38 -11.26 -11.43 5.88
N ILE A 39 -11.63 -10.25 6.37
CA ILE A 39 -11.67 -9.01 5.59
C ILE A 39 -10.28 -8.38 5.61
N VAL A 40 -9.70 -8.20 4.42
CA VAL A 40 -8.44 -7.48 4.22
C VAL A 40 -8.77 -6.12 3.64
N LYS A 41 -8.39 -5.04 4.34
CA LYS A 41 -8.49 -3.68 3.79
C LYS A 41 -7.08 -3.19 3.46
N LEU A 42 -6.89 -2.75 2.23
CA LEU A 42 -5.65 -2.12 1.78
C LEU A 42 -5.88 -0.62 1.66
N THR A 43 -4.99 0.17 2.24
CA THR A 43 -4.91 1.61 2.02
C THR A 43 -3.48 1.94 1.60
N GLN A 44 -3.35 2.69 0.52
CA GLN A 44 -2.06 3.17 0.04
C GLN A 44 -2.07 4.69 -0.03
N THR A 45 -1.12 5.32 0.65
CA THR A 45 -0.95 6.78 0.66
C THR A 45 0.39 7.18 0.08
N ASP A 46 0.52 8.45 -0.28
CA ASP A 46 1.78 9.03 -0.76
C ASP A 46 2.31 8.37 -2.04
N VAL A 47 1.39 7.89 -2.89
CA VAL A 47 1.71 7.43 -4.25
C VAL A 47 2.04 8.67 -5.08
N PRO A 48 3.23 8.76 -5.69
CA PRO A 48 3.56 9.85 -6.61
C PRO A 48 2.61 9.87 -7.80
N GLU A 49 2.23 11.06 -8.28
CA GLU A 49 1.38 11.20 -9.47
C GLU A 49 2.12 10.81 -10.75
N GLU A 50 3.43 11.02 -10.80
CA GLU A 50 4.28 10.76 -11.96
C GLU A 50 5.53 9.93 -11.58
N ASP A 51 6.02 9.15 -12.53
CA ASP A 51 7.31 8.46 -12.43
C ASP A 51 8.48 9.36 -12.88
N ARG A 52 9.71 8.83 -12.80
CA ARG A 52 10.92 9.60 -13.14
C ARG A 52 11.02 10.05 -14.60
N PHE A 53 10.12 9.58 -15.47
CA PHE A 53 10.07 9.91 -16.88
C PHE A 53 8.87 10.81 -17.22
N GLY A 54 8.08 11.23 -16.22
CA GLY A 54 6.88 12.06 -16.41
C GLY A 54 5.66 11.26 -16.89
N ASN A 55 5.66 9.93 -16.73
CA ASN A 55 4.46 9.13 -17.00
C ASN A 55 3.58 9.12 -15.74
N SER A 56 2.27 9.29 -15.89
CA SER A 56 1.34 9.12 -14.78
C SER A 56 1.48 7.72 -14.16
N THR A 57 1.48 7.64 -12.84
CA THR A 57 1.45 6.36 -12.15
C THR A 57 0.08 5.70 -12.32
N VAL A 58 0.05 4.36 -12.36
CA VAL A 58 -1.20 3.62 -12.49
C VAL A 58 -2.00 3.79 -11.19
N VAL A 59 -3.08 4.56 -11.25
CA VAL A 59 -4.10 4.61 -10.20
C VAL A 59 -5.24 3.69 -10.64
N GLU A 60 -5.11 2.39 -10.43
CA GLU A 60 -6.24 1.47 -10.64
C GLU A 60 -7.24 1.64 -9.49
N ASN A 61 -8.40 2.22 -9.80
CA ASN A 61 -9.58 2.20 -8.94
C ASN A 61 -10.47 1.00 -9.33
N THR A 62 -10.71 0.08 -8.40
CA THR A 62 -11.84 -0.86 -8.43
C THR A 62 -12.53 -0.85 -7.08
#